data_AF-A0A7Y0SR14-F1
#
_entry.id   AF-A0A7Y0SR14-F1
#
_cell.length_a   1.000
_cell.length_b   1.000
_cell.length_c   1.000
_cell.angle_alpha   90.00
_cell.angle_beta   90.00
_cell.angle_gamma   90.00
#
_symmetry.space_group_name_H-M   'P 1'
#
loop_
_entity.id
_entity.type
_entity.pdbx_description
1 polymer ?
#
loop_
_entity_poly.entity_id
_entity_poly.type
_entity_poly.pdbx_seq_one_letter_code
_entity_poly.pdbx_strand_id
1 'polypeptide(L)'
;VNDKVQNNLDETAGELIENIQRDDLTPVEIAEALNLFIEEGWKQKDIADRLGKNITFVSTHLSLLKLPDCVRELYDNEVCSDTETLNNLRLLFDLNEER
;
A
#
# COMPACT_ATOMS: atom_id res chain seq x y z
N VAL A 1 -1.47 23.31 -2.16
CA VAL A 1 -0.67 22.56 -3.17
C VAL A 1 -0.80 23.31 -4.49
N ASN A 2 0.29 23.51 -5.22
CA ASN A 2 0.28 24.22 -6.51
C ASN A 2 -0.44 23.35 -7.57
N ASP A 3 -1.28 23.92 -8.43
CA ASP A 3 -2.11 23.17 -9.40
C ASP A 3 -1.28 22.21 -10.27
N LYS A 4 -0.03 22.57 -10.58
CA LYS A 4 0.91 21.72 -11.32
C LYS A 4 1.32 20.45 -10.58
N VAL A 5 1.50 20.51 -9.25
CA VAL A 5 1.88 19.35 -8.43
C VAL A 5 0.71 18.38 -8.36
N GLN A 6 -0.51 18.90 -8.17
CA GLN A 6 -1.71 18.09 -8.13
C GLN A 6 -1.94 17.33 -9.45
N ASN A 7 -1.79 18.02 -10.59
CA ASN A 7 -1.91 17.38 -11.91
C ASN A 7 -0.89 16.25 -12.12
N ASN A 8 0.37 16.46 -11.71
CA ASN A 8 1.39 15.42 -11.82
C ASN A 8 1.04 14.18 -10.96
N LEU A 9 0.51 14.39 -9.75
CA LEU A 9 0.13 13.28 -8.87
C LEU A 9 -1.09 12.53 -9.41
N ASP A 10 -2.04 13.23 -10.03
CA ASP A 10 -3.19 12.61 -10.70
C ASP A 10 -2.73 11.76 -11.91
N GLU A 11 -1.72 12.20 -12.67
CA GLU A 11 -1.07 11.38 -13.71
C GLU A 11 -0.39 10.14 -13.12
N THR A 12 0.39 10.29 -12.04
CA THR A 12 1.03 9.16 -11.34
C THR A 12 0.00 8.15 -10.80
N ALA A 13 -1.16 8.62 -10.32
CA ALA A 13 -2.25 7.75 -9.89
C ALA A 13 -2.83 6.93 -11.07
N GLY A 14 -2.91 7.54 -12.26
CA GLY A 14 -3.27 6.87 -13.51
C GLY A 14 -2.29 5.76 -13.91
N GLU A 15 -0.99 6.04 -13.84
CA GLU A 15 0.05 5.04 -14.13
C GLU A 15 0.02 3.88 -13.12
N LEU A 16 -0.18 4.20 -11.83
CA LEU A 16 -0.27 3.19 -10.78
C LEU A 16 -1.43 2.22 -11.03
N ILE A 17 -2.61 2.72 -11.40
CA ILE A 17 -3.76 1.83 -11.65
C ILE A 17 -3.53 0.94 -12.86
N GLU A 18 -2.88 1.42 -13.92
CA GLU A 18 -2.51 0.60 -15.07
C GLU A 18 -1.52 -0.49 -14.68
N ASN A 19 -0.47 -0.16 -13.93
CA ASN A 19 0.50 -1.14 -13.47
C ASN A 19 -0.14 -2.22 -12.56
N ILE A 20 -1.06 -1.82 -11.68
CA ILE A 20 -1.85 -2.76 -10.86
C ILE A 20 -2.72 -3.68 -11.73
N GLN A 21 -3.34 -3.18 -12.79
CA GLN A 21 -4.18 -3.98 -13.69
C GLN A 21 -3.39 -4.94 -14.57
N ARG A 22 -2.11 -4.64 -14.83
CA ARG A 22 -1.19 -5.52 -15.57
C ARG A 22 -0.49 -6.55 -14.68
N ASP A 23 -0.73 -6.51 -13.36
CA ASP A 23 -0.03 -7.31 -12.35
C ASP A 23 1.50 -7.07 -12.38
N ASP A 24 1.94 -5.85 -12.75
CA ASP A 24 3.36 -5.50 -12.90
C ASP A 24 4.05 -5.17 -11.57
N LEU A 25 3.27 -4.87 -10.53
CA LEU A 25 3.79 -4.44 -9.23
C LEU A 25 3.49 -5.47 -8.15
N THR A 26 4.47 -5.69 -7.31
CA THR A 26 4.33 -6.45 -6.07
C THR A 26 3.48 -5.67 -5.05
N PRO A 27 2.90 -6.36 -4.04
CA PRO A 27 2.16 -5.68 -2.98
C PRO A 27 2.93 -4.58 -2.25
N VAL A 28 4.25 -4.73 -2.09
CA VAL A 28 5.11 -3.75 -1.43
C VAL A 28 5.35 -2.54 -2.33
N GLU A 29 5.61 -2.73 -3.63
CA GLU A 29 5.74 -1.61 -4.57
C GLU A 29 4.44 -0.80 -4.69
N ILE A 30 3.29 -1.46 -4.63
CA ILE A 30 1.99 -0.77 -4.52
C ILE A 30 1.93 0.04 -3.22
N ALA A 31 2.35 -0.53 -2.09
CA ALA A 31 2.36 0.16 -0.81
C ALA A 31 3.26 1.41 -0.80
N GLU A 32 4.44 1.32 -1.39
CA GLU A 32 5.38 2.43 -1.57
C GLU A 32 4.78 3.54 -2.44
N ALA A 33 4.18 3.18 -3.57
CA ALA A 33 3.52 4.15 -4.45
C ALA A 33 2.35 4.86 -3.75
N LEU A 34 1.56 4.14 -2.96
CA LEU A 34 0.48 4.74 -2.16
C LEU A 34 1.02 5.68 -1.08
N ASN A 35 2.17 5.36 -0.48
CA ASN A 35 2.79 6.19 0.54
C ASN A 35 3.29 7.53 -0.01
N LEU A 36 3.76 7.56 -1.27
CA LEU A 36 4.13 8.83 -1.94
C LEU A 36 2.95 9.81 -1.98
N PHE A 37 1.73 9.35 -2.28
CA PHE A 37 0.56 10.23 -2.26
C PHE A 37 0.23 10.73 -0.85
N ILE A 38 0.42 9.90 0.18
CA ILE A 38 0.24 10.30 1.58
C ILE A 38 1.26 11.39 1.96
N GLU A 39 2.52 11.23 1.57
CA GLU A 39 3.59 12.20 1.81
C GLU A 39 3.32 13.54 1.12
N GLU A 40 2.71 13.51 -0.06
CA GLU A 40 2.24 14.69 -0.80
C GLU A 40 0.90 15.26 -0.27
N GLY A 41 0.38 14.70 0.81
CA GLY A 41 -0.75 15.24 1.58
C GLY A 41 -2.12 14.75 1.15
N TRP A 42 -2.23 13.76 0.26
CA TRP A 42 -3.51 13.10 0.00
C TRP A 42 -3.94 12.24 1.19
N LYS A 43 -5.25 12.09 1.39
CA LYS A 43 -5.78 11.13 2.38
C LYS A 43 -6.04 9.79 1.70
N GLN A 44 -6.08 8.71 2.49
CA GLN A 44 -6.40 7.38 1.96
C GLN A 44 -7.72 7.33 1.17
N LYS A 45 -8.73 8.09 1.61
CA LYS A 45 -10.00 8.21 0.88
C LYS A 45 -9.81 8.87 -0.50
N ASP A 46 -9.03 9.94 -0.56
CA ASP A 46 -8.75 10.68 -1.78
C ASP A 46 -7.98 9.84 -2.80
N ILE A 47 -7.07 8.99 -2.31
CA ILE A 47 -6.34 7.99 -3.11
C ILE A 47 -7.31 6.92 -3.63
N ALA A 48 -8.15 6.35 -2.75
CA ALA A 48 -9.11 5.32 -3.12
C ALA A 48 -10.07 5.79 -4.22
N ASP A 49 -10.60 7.00 -4.08
CA ASP A 49 -11.51 7.61 -5.05
C ASP A 49 -10.84 7.81 -6.42
N ARG A 50 -9.57 8.25 -6.45
CA ARG A 50 -8.80 8.45 -7.70
C ARG A 50 -8.39 7.15 -8.39
N LEU A 51 -8.03 6.14 -7.61
CA LEU A 51 -7.65 4.83 -8.13
C LEU A 51 -8.85 3.94 -8.48
N GLY A 52 -10.09 4.37 -8.16
CA GLY A 52 -11.28 3.54 -8.34
C GLY A 52 -11.25 2.27 -7.47
N LYS A 53 -10.62 2.35 -6.29
CA LYS A 53 -10.48 1.25 -5.33
C LYS A 53 -11.25 1.57 -4.06
N ASN A 54 -11.41 0.57 -3.18
CA ASN A 54 -11.98 0.82 -1.86
C ASN A 54 -10.88 1.32 -0.89
N ILE A 55 -11.28 2.06 0.15
CA ILE A 55 -10.34 2.56 1.17
C ILE A 55 -9.60 1.42 1.88
N THR A 56 -10.23 0.26 2.01
CA THR A 56 -9.62 -0.94 2.60
C THR A 56 -8.38 -1.36 1.81
N PHE A 57 -8.45 -1.37 0.48
CA PHE A 57 -7.34 -1.70 -0.42
C PHE A 57 -6.14 -0.79 -0.13
N VAL A 58 -6.37 0.52 -0.03
CA VAL A 58 -5.32 1.50 0.28
C VAL A 58 -4.74 1.22 1.68
N SER A 59 -5.60 1.02 2.68
CA SER A 59 -5.16 0.78 4.06
C SER A 59 -4.37 -0.53 4.23
N THR A 60 -4.78 -1.60 3.56
CA THR A 60 -4.13 -2.92 3.65
C THR A 60 -2.75 -2.86 3.01
N HIS A 61 -2.60 -2.24 1.83
CA HIS A 61 -1.29 -2.11 1.19
C HIS A 61 -0.37 -1.21 2.03
N LEU A 62 -0.83 -0.04 2.48
CA LEU A 62 -0.02 0.83 3.35
C LEU A 62 0.43 0.13 4.65
N SER A 63 -0.35 -0.84 5.14
CA SER A 63 0.02 -1.62 6.32
C SER A 63 1.24 -2.53 6.09
N LEU A 64 1.55 -2.88 4.84
CA LEU A 64 2.71 -3.70 4.48
C LEU A 64 4.05 -2.97 4.71
N LEU A 65 4.03 -1.64 4.76
CA LEU A 65 5.21 -0.84 5.13
C LEU A 65 5.50 -0.89 6.65
N LYS A 66 4.62 -1.53 7.42
CA LYS A 66 4.70 -1.64 8.87
C LYS A 66 4.66 -3.11 9.32
N LEU A 67 5.09 -4.03 8.46
CA LEU A 67 5.22 -5.43 8.85
C LEU A 67 6.30 -5.56 9.94
N PRO A 68 6.04 -6.29 11.03
CA PRO A 68 7.06 -6.72 11.98
C PRO A 68 8.13 -7.55 11.25
N ASP A 69 9.38 -7.50 11.74
CA ASP A 69 10.52 -8.17 11.10
C ASP A 69 10.24 -9.65 10.80
N CYS A 70 9.60 -10.37 11.73
CA CYS A 70 9.27 -11.79 11.55
C CYS A 70 8.24 -12.05 10.43
N VAL A 71 7.33 -11.10 10.17
CA VAL A 71 6.35 -11.19 9.07
C VAL A 71 6.99 -10.73 7.76
N ARG A 72 7.86 -9.71 7.83
CA ARG A 72 8.65 -9.20 6.71
C ARG A 72 9.56 -10.29 6.13
N GLU A 73 10.21 -11.07 6.98
CA GLU A 73 11.02 -12.23 6.58
C GLU A 73 10.22 -13.27 5.78
N LEU A 74 8.92 -13.47 6.07
CA LEU A 74 8.09 -14.40 5.29
C LEU A 74 7.88 -13.92 3.85
N TYR A 75 7.75 -12.60 3.66
CA TYR A 75 7.65 -12.01 2.33
C TYR A 75 8.99 -12.03 1.61
N ASP A 76 10.07 -11.61 2.27
CA ASP A 76 11.40 -11.50 1.64
C ASP A 76 11.96 -12.86 1.22
N ASN A 77 11.60 -13.93 1.94
CA ASN A 77 11.95 -15.30 1.59
C ASN A 77 10.93 -15.97 0.66
N GLU A 78 9.99 -15.20 0.08
CA GLU A 78 8.95 -15.69 -0.84
C GLU A 78 8.04 -16.79 -0.26
N VAL A 79 7.96 -16.90 1.07
CA VAL A 79 7.12 -17.88 1.76
C VAL A 79 5.64 -17.47 1.67
N CYS A 80 5.37 -16.17 1.73
CA CYS A 80 4.02 -15.62 1.61
C CYS A 80 4.04 -14.25 0.93
N SER A 81 3.31 -14.14 -0.18
CA SER A 81 3.10 -12.88 -0.91
C SER A 81 1.66 -12.39 -0.87
N ASP A 82 0.75 -13.12 -0.22
CA ASP A 82 -0.66 -12.75 -0.12
C ASP A 82 -0.85 -11.58 0.86
N THR A 83 -1.31 -10.45 0.32
CA THR A 83 -1.47 -9.18 1.05
C THR A 83 -2.39 -9.30 2.26
N GLU A 84 -3.49 -10.05 2.14
CA GLU A 84 -4.45 -10.22 3.24
C GLU A 84 -3.85 -11.06 4.37
N THR A 85 -3.16 -12.15 4.02
CA THR A 85 -2.43 -13.00 4.97
C THR A 85 -1.37 -12.21 5.72
N LEU A 86 -0.53 -11.43 5.03
CA LEU A 86 0.51 -10.62 5.65
C LEU A 86 -0.08 -9.57 6.61
N ASN A 87 -1.16 -8.90 6.22
CA ASN A 87 -1.85 -7.96 7.10
C ASN A 87 -2.47 -8.66 8.32
N ASN A 88 -3.04 -9.85 8.17
CA ASN A 88 -3.57 -10.63 9.29
C ASN A 88 -2.47 -11.05 10.27
N LEU A 89 -1.30 -11.48 9.78
CA LEU A 89 -0.15 -11.80 10.61
C LEU A 89 0.36 -10.58 11.39
N ARG A 90 0.43 -9.42 10.73
CA ARG A 90 0.74 -8.14 11.41
C ARG A 90 -0.26 -7.84 12.51
N LEU A 91 -1.57 -7.92 12.23
CA LEU A 91 -2.60 -7.67 13.25
C LEU A 91 -2.49 -8.62 14.44
N LEU A 92 -2.18 -9.91 14.20
CA LEU A 92 -1.97 -10.88 15.27
C LEU A 92 -0.73 -10.58 16.12
N PHE A 93 0.34 -10.11 15.49
CA PHE A 93 1.55 -9.65 16.17
C PHE A 93 1.24 -8.43 17.06
N ASP A 94 0.58 -7.41 16.52
CA ASP A 94 0.21 -6.18 17.25
C ASP A 94 -0.70 -6.48 18.46
N LEU A 95 -1.53 -7.52 18.39
CA LEU A 95 -2.40 -7.95 19.50
C LEU A 95 -1.64 -8.62 20.66
N ASN A 96 -0.41 -9.09 20.44
CA ASN A 96 0.39 -9.82 21.43
C ASN A 96 1.85 -9.36 21.48
N GLU A 97 2.13 -8.07 21.25
CA GLU A 97 3.50 -7.51 21.18
C GLU A 97 4.31 -7.77 22.48
N GLU A 98 3.65 -8.03 23.61
CA GLU A 98 4.27 -8.30 24.92
C GLU A 98 4.65 -9.77 25.20
N ARG A 99 4.61 -10.70 24.23
CA ARG A 99 4.96 -12.12 24.45
C ARG A 99 6.26 -12.58 23.81
#